data_AF-A0A924Y616-F1
#
_entry.id   AF-A0A924Y616-F1
#
_cell.length_a   1.000
_cell.length_b   1.000
_cell.length_c   1.000
_cell.angle_alpha   90.00
_cell.angle_beta   90.00
_cell.angle_gamma   90.00
#
_symmetry.space_group_name_H-M   'P 1'
#
loop_
_entity.id
_entity.type
_entity.pdbx_description
1 polymer ?
#
loop_
_entity_poly.entity_id
_entity_poly.type
_entity_poly.pdbx_seq_one_letter_code
_entity_poly.pdbx_strand_id
1 'polypeptide(L)' 'MQKQDILHRILHPGVVAVIRADDSGQLVNVAHALEAGGVTAMEVTMTTPNALEVIRAVDTEL' A
#
# COMPACT_ATOMS: atom_id res chain seq x y z
N MET A 1 -3.22 -16.42 -2.23
CA MET A 1 -1.76 -16.34 -2.46
C MET A 1 -1.05 -17.18 -1.42
N GLN A 2 -0.01 -17.91 -1.82
CA GLN A 2 0.85 -18.61 -0.86
C GLN A 2 1.84 -17.63 -0.22
N LYS A 3 2.38 -17.98 0.94
CA LYS A 3 3.38 -17.16 1.65
C LYS A 3 4.59 -16.81 0.77
N GLN A 4 5.04 -17.76 -0.06
CA GLN A 4 6.17 -17.55 -0.95
C GLN A 4 5.90 -16.47 -2.01
N ASP A 5 4.69 -16.42 -2.55
CA ASP A 5 4.28 -15.41 -3.54
C ASP A 5 4.31 -13.99 -2.94
N ILE A 6 3.84 -13.87 -1.69
CA ILE A 6 3.87 -12.60 -0.95
C ILE A 6 5.31 -12.16 -0.74
N LEU A 7 6.16 -13.06 -0.25
CA LEU A 7 7.57 -12.75 -0.02
C LEU A 7 8.27 -12.34 -1.32
N HIS A 8 8.00 -13.01 -2.43
CA HIS A 8 8.56 -12.64 -3.73
C HIS A 8 8.14 -11.23 -4.16
N ARG A 9 6.85 -10.86 -4.00
CA ARG A 9 6.34 -9.50 -4.30
C ARG A 9 6.94 -8.41 -3.41
N ILE A 10 7.34 -8.74 -2.18
CA ILE A 10 7.99 -7.78 -1.28
C ILE A 10 9.48 -7.64 -1.66
N LEU A 11 10.16 -8.75 -1.96
CA LEU A 11 11.59 -8.78 -2.27
C LEU A 11 11.92 -8.28 -3.69
N HIS A 12 10.96 -8.25 -4.60
CA HIS A 12 11.06 -7.64 -5.94
C HIS A 12 9.92 -6.63 -6.09
N PRO A 13 10.20 -5.32 -6.10
CA PRO A 13 11.48 -4.65 -6.40
C PRO A 13 12.45 -4.48 -5.21
N GLY A 14 12.10 -4.94 -4.00
CA GLY A 14 12.96 -4.81 -2.81
C GLY A 14 12.79 -3.46 -2.09
N VAL A 15 11.68 -2.76 -2.34
CA VAL A 15 11.29 -1.51 -1.68
C VAL A 15 9.90 -1.67 -1.09
N VAL A 16 9.72 -1.17 0.14
CA VAL A 16 8.42 -1.09 0.82
C VAL A 16 8.16 0.37 1.16
N ALA A 17 7.04 0.93 0.68
CA ALA A 17 6.64 2.29 1.00
C ALA A 17 5.92 2.33 2.35
N VAL A 18 6.49 3.03 3.34
CA VAL A 18 5.85 3.25 4.65
C VAL A 18 5.12 4.59 4.63
N ILE A 19 3.80 4.56 4.81
CA ILE A 19 2.95 5.72 4.54
C ILE A 19 2.11 6.07 5.77
N ARG A 20 2.04 7.39 6.04
CA ARG A 20 1.02 8.01 6.87
C ARG A 20 0.20 8.91 5.95
N ALA A 21 -1.12 8.77 6.01
CA ALA A 21 -2.04 9.65 5.30
C ALA A 21 -2.95 10.35 6.31
N ASP A 22 -3.47 11.50 5.93
CA ASP A 22 -4.44 12.23 6.75
C ASP A 22 -5.89 11.80 6.42
N ASP A 23 -6.11 11.27 5.22
CA ASP A 23 -7.39 10.72 4.73
C ASP A 23 -7.20 9.60 3.68
N SER A 24 -8.29 8.92 3.32
CA SER A 24 -8.29 7.79 2.37
C SER A 24 -7.97 8.20 0.94
N GLY A 25 -8.47 9.35 0.47
CA GLY A 25 -8.26 9.83 -0.89
C GLY A 25 -6.79 10.16 -1.16
N GLN A 26 -6.10 10.72 -0.17
CA GLN A 26 -4.66 10.92 -0.25
C GLN A 26 -3.91 9.58 -0.42
N LEU A 27 -4.26 8.54 0.34
CA LEU A 27 -3.55 7.26 0.24
C LEU A 27 -3.80 6.58 -1.10
N VAL A 28 -5.03 6.58 -1.61
CA VAL A 28 -5.38 5.99 -2.91
C VAL A 28 -4.54 6.61 -4.03
N ASN A 29 -4.45 7.95 -4.08
CA ASN A 29 -3.62 8.63 -5.07
C ASN A 29 -2.14 8.25 -4.97
N VAL A 30 -1.63 8.12 -3.73
CA VAL A 30 -0.25 7.67 -3.49
C VAL A 30 -0.07 6.21 -3.93
N ALA A 31 -1.05 5.34 -3.68
CA ALA A 31 -0.99 3.93 -4.04
C ALA A 31 -0.91 3.74 -5.56
N HIS A 32 -1.72 4.46 -6.35
CA HIS A 32 -1.61 4.49 -7.81
C HIS A 32 -0.26 5.01 -8.29
N ALA A 33 0.26 6.09 -7.68
CA ALA A 33 1.56 6.63 -8.06
C ALA A 33 2.72 5.64 -7.78
N LEU A 34 2.65 4.92 -6.65
CA LEU A 34 3.60 3.89 -6.28
C LEU A 34 3.54 2.70 -7.23
N GLU A 35 2.34 2.22 -7.56
CA GLU A 35 2.14 1.14 -8.53
C GLU A 35 2.69 1.52 -9.90
N ALA A 36 2.37 2.71 -10.41
CA ALA A 36 2.90 3.23 -11.67
C ALA A 36 4.44 3.36 -11.66
N GLY A 37 5.04 3.60 -10.49
CA GLY A 37 6.47 3.60 -10.27
C GLY A 37 7.11 2.22 -10.05
N GLY A 38 6.31 1.14 -10.07
CA GLY A 38 6.77 -0.23 -9.88
C GLY A 38 6.93 -0.65 -8.41
N VAL A 39 6.46 0.15 -7.44
CA VAL A 39 6.48 -0.19 -6.01
C VAL A 39 5.17 -0.87 -5.64
N THR A 40 5.23 -2.19 -5.43
CA THR A 40 4.04 -3.04 -5.24
C THR A 40 3.80 -3.46 -3.80
N ALA A 41 4.58 -2.95 -2.85
CA ALA A 41 4.48 -3.28 -1.42
C ALA A 41 4.40 -1.98 -0.59
N MET A 42 3.37 -1.90 0.26
CA MET A 42 3.08 -0.74 1.09
C MET A 42 2.82 -1.16 2.53
N GLU A 43 3.29 -0.36 3.48
CA GLU A 43 2.95 -0.43 4.89
C GLU A 43 2.16 0.85 5.25
N VAL A 44 0.91 0.68 5.69
CA VAL A 44 0.08 1.79 6.17
C VAL A 44 0.22 1.87 7.69
N THR A 45 0.73 3.00 8.17
CA THR A 45 0.92 3.20 9.61
C THR A 45 -0.42 3.31 10.34
N MET A 46 -0.57 2.65 11.50
CA MET A 46 -1.80 2.70 12.31
C MET A 46 -2.07 4.06 12.97
N THR A 47 -1.11 5.00 12.90
CA THR A 47 -1.31 6.41 13.26
C THR A 47 -2.07 7.20 12.20
N THR A 48 -2.34 6.59 11.03
CA THR A 48 -3.27 7.10 10.02
C THR A 48 -4.69 7.02 10.58
N PRO A 49 -5.46 8.12 10.62
CA PRO A 49 -6.86 8.08 11.00
C PRO A 49 -7.64 7.04 10.17
N ASN A 50 -8.43 6.19 10.82
CA ASN A 50 -9.21 5.14 10.16
C ASN A 50 -8.39 4.22 9.23
N ALA A 51 -7.13 3.90 9.56
CA ALA A 51 -6.21 3.14 8.73
C ALA A 51 -6.82 1.88 8.06
N LEU A 52 -7.69 1.14 8.75
CA LEU A 52 -8.34 -0.04 8.19
C LEU A 52 -9.35 0.27 7.08
N GLU A 53 -10.08 1.38 7.19
CA GLU A 53 -10.99 1.85 6.14
C GLU A 53 -10.20 2.35 4.93
N VAL A 54 -9.13 3.07 5.20
CA VAL A 54 -8.18 3.54 4.19
C VAL A 54 -7.56 2.37 3.41
N ILE A 55 -7.14 1.29 4.09
CA ILE A 55 -6.65 0.05 3.43
C ILE A 55 -7.73 -0.58 2.55
N ARG A 56 -8.99 -0.62 3.01
CA ARG A 56 -10.12 -1.15 2.21
C ARG A 56 -10.41 -0.31 0.97
N ALA A 57 -10.27 1.01 1.05
CA ALA A 57 -10.45 1.88 -0.10
C ALA A 57 -9.40 1.57 -1.17
N VAL A 58 -8.14 1.45 -0.79
CA VAL A 58 -7.05 1.06 -1.71
C VAL A 58 -7.30 -0.32 -2.34
N ASP A 59 -7.72 -1.32 -1.57
CA ASP A 59 -8.05 -2.67 -2.07
C ASP A 59 -9.25 -2.69 -3.04
N THR A 60 -10.13 -1.68 -2.98
CA THR A 60 -11.27 -1.56 -3.90
C THR A 60 -10.87 -0.87 -5.21
N GLU A 61 -9.82 -0.04 -5.19
CA GLU A 61 -9.40 0.79 -6.32
C GLU A 61 -8.21 0.24 -7.12
N LEU A 62 -7.47 -0.75 -6.58
CA LEU A 62 -6.34 -1.46 -7.21
C LEU A 62 -6.63 -2.94 -7.44
#